data_AF-A0A6P6V8L3-F1
#
_entry.id   AF-A0A6P6V8L3-F1
#
_cell.length_a   1.000
_cell.length_b   1.000
_cell.length_c   1.000
_cell.angle_alpha   90.00
_cell.angle_beta   90.00
_cell.angle_gamma   90.00
#
_symmetry.space_group_name_H-M   'P 1'
#
loop_
_entity.id
_entity.type
_entity.pdbx_description
1 polymer ?
#
loop_
_entity_poly.entity_id
_entity_poly.type
_entity_poly.pdbx_seq_one_letter_code
_entity_poly.pdbx_strand_id
1 'polypeptide(L)'
;MKLGSRWCHRIFPIQATCRLDEKVVHSIVSKLVNQFLKDKKNKVAQPVKFAVGYNRRGIEETQTKDVRVTPNGSKISVLLDRGKCFSIVAAAVKDGVPDSLVDLKCCELAVLLEVLPHSGIPNECGGWCVSSSTNAC
;
A
#
# COMPACT_ATOMS: atom_id res chain seq x y z
N MET A 1 21.93 -1.14 26.02
CA MET A 1 21.59 -2.57 25.96
C MET A 1 21.23 -2.94 24.52
N LYS A 2 22.03 -3.81 23.88
CA LYS A 2 21.75 -4.40 22.57
C LYS A 2 20.76 -5.56 22.78
N LEU A 3 19.51 -5.40 22.37
CA LEU A 3 18.62 -6.53 22.13
C LEU A 3 18.76 -6.92 20.67
N GLY A 4 19.46 -8.03 20.43
CA GLY A 4 19.56 -8.64 19.11
C GLY A 4 18.24 -9.31 18.75
N SER A 5 17.68 -8.93 17.61
CA SER A 5 16.60 -9.66 16.95
C SER A 5 16.93 -9.80 15.46
N ARG A 6 17.68 -10.85 15.10
CA ARG A 6 17.99 -11.24 13.71
C ARG A 6 16.76 -11.73 12.91
N TRP A 7 15.58 -11.65 13.51
CA TRP A 7 14.27 -12.05 12.97
C TRP A 7 13.43 -10.87 12.46
N CYS A 8 13.86 -9.63 12.69
CA CYS A 8 13.10 -8.41 12.37
C CYS A 8 13.39 -7.86 10.96
N HIS A 9 13.63 -8.72 9.96
CA HIS A 9 13.98 -8.28 8.60
C HIS A 9 12.83 -7.59 7.84
N ARG A 10 11.62 -7.57 8.40
CA ARG A 10 10.43 -6.99 7.74
C ARG A 10 9.57 -6.18 8.70
N ILE A 11 10.19 -5.32 9.51
CA ILE A 11 9.45 -4.31 10.26
C ILE A 11 9.23 -3.11 9.36
N PHE A 12 7.97 -2.88 9.00
CA PHE A 12 7.57 -1.66 8.33
C PHE A 12 7.37 -0.55 9.37
N PRO A 13 8.08 0.59 9.30
CA PRO A 13 8.02 1.64 10.31
C PRO A 13 6.61 2.19 10.57
N ILE A 14 5.73 2.23 9.55
CA ILE A 14 4.34 2.64 9.70
C ILE A 14 3.47 1.71 8.84
N GLN A 15 2.35 1.27 9.41
CA GLN A 15 1.37 0.44 8.72
C GLN A 15 -0.06 0.80 9.12
N ALA A 16 -1.01 0.69 8.19
CA ALA A 16 -2.45 0.74 8.49
C ALA A 16 -3.20 -0.36 7.73
N THR A 17 -4.39 -0.73 8.21
CA THR A 17 -5.37 -1.56 7.52
C THR A 17 -6.58 -0.74 7.09
N CYS A 18 -7.08 -0.97 5.88
CA CYS A 18 -8.28 -0.30 5.37
C CYS A 18 -9.07 -1.20 4.42
N ARG A 19 -10.24 -0.77 3.92
CA ARG A 19 -11.03 -1.46 2.88
C ARG A 19 -10.44 -1.21 1.49
N LEU A 20 -10.71 -2.12 0.52
CA LEU A 20 -10.26 -1.93 -0.86
C LEU A 20 -11.16 -0.96 -1.61
N ASP A 21 -11.02 0.31 -1.29
CA ASP A 21 -11.74 1.38 -1.95
C ASP A 21 -10.74 2.45 -2.36
N GLU A 22 -10.94 3.02 -3.55
CA GLU A 22 -10.02 3.98 -4.15
C GLU A 22 -9.80 5.20 -3.24
N LYS A 23 -10.88 5.78 -2.71
CA LYS A 23 -10.82 6.98 -1.88
C LYS A 23 -10.19 6.66 -0.52
N VAL A 24 -10.53 5.49 0.03
CA VAL A 24 -9.97 5.04 1.30
C VAL A 24 -8.47 4.77 1.17
N VAL A 25 -8.04 4.06 0.14
CA VAL A 25 -6.62 3.78 -0.12
C VAL A 25 -5.85 5.08 -0.31
N HIS A 26 -6.35 6.01 -1.14
CA HIS A 26 -5.74 7.32 -1.33
C HIS A 26 -5.55 8.06 0.00
N SER A 27 -6.64 8.22 0.77
CA SER A 27 -6.62 8.93 2.06
C SER A 27 -5.63 8.32 3.06
N ILE A 28 -5.61 6.99 3.16
CA ILE A 28 -4.71 6.27 4.08
C ILE A 28 -3.26 6.43 3.64
N VAL A 29 -2.96 6.28 2.35
CA VAL A 29 -1.61 6.48 1.81
C VAL A 29 -1.14 7.90 2.07
N SER A 30 -1.93 8.92 1.75
CA SER A 30 -1.56 10.31 2.00
C SER A 30 -1.31 10.57 3.49
N LYS A 31 -2.12 10.00 4.38
CA LYS A 31 -1.91 10.10 5.84
C LYS A 31 -0.58 9.48 6.26
N LEU A 32 -0.30 8.25 5.82
CA LEU A 32 0.90 7.50 6.18
C LEU A 32 2.17 8.16 5.63
N VAL A 33 2.15 8.61 4.38
CA VAL A 33 3.28 9.31 3.75
C VAL A 33 3.59 10.60 4.48
N ASN A 34 2.55 11.40 4.80
CA ASN A 34 2.73 12.63 5.57
C ASN A 34 3.27 12.38 6.97
N GLN A 35 2.80 11.33 7.64
CA GLN A 35 3.32 10.94 8.96
C GLN A 35 4.80 10.53 8.86
N PHE A 36 5.13 9.66 7.91
CA PHE A 36 6.49 9.20 7.67
C PHE A 36 7.46 10.36 7.40
N LEU A 37 7.08 11.31 6.54
CA LEU A 37 7.92 12.46 6.22
C LEU A 37 8.07 13.43 7.40
N LYS A 38 7.01 13.62 8.20
CA LYS A 38 7.10 14.40 9.44
C LYS A 38 8.09 13.79 10.42
N ASP A 39 8.10 12.46 10.55
CA ASP A 39 9.02 11.73 11.42
C ASP A 39 10.46 11.75 10.87
N LYS A 40 10.64 12.01 9.57
CA LYS A 40 11.93 11.99 8.85
C LYS A 40 12.42 13.36 8.38
N LYS A 41 11.81 14.47 8.82
CA LYS A 41 11.96 15.87 8.32
C LYS A 41 13.33 16.32 7.81
N ASN A 42 14.44 15.83 8.38
CA ASN A 42 15.81 16.24 8.00
C ASN A 42 16.68 15.12 7.40
N LYS A 43 16.11 13.96 7.08
CA LYS A 43 16.86 12.75 6.67
C LYS A 43 16.54 12.25 5.27
N VAL A 44 15.55 12.84 4.59
CA VAL A 44 15.15 12.46 3.23
C VAL A 44 15.73 13.49 2.27
N ALA A 45 16.47 13.03 1.28
CA ALA A 45 16.97 13.87 0.20
C ALA A 45 15.80 14.40 -0.63
N GLN A 46 16.00 15.56 -1.25
CA GLN A 46 15.05 16.11 -2.20
C GLN A 46 15.63 16.02 -3.62
N PRO A 47 14.82 15.69 -4.63
CA PRO A 47 13.41 15.29 -4.55
C PRO A 47 13.21 13.91 -3.91
N VAL A 48 12.11 13.73 -3.18
CA VAL A 48 11.80 12.45 -2.51
C VAL A 48 11.58 11.37 -3.56
N LYS A 49 12.40 10.32 -3.49
CA LYS A 49 12.28 9.17 -4.39
C LYS A 49 11.42 8.08 -3.77
N PHE A 50 10.43 7.59 -4.50
CA PHE A 50 9.52 6.57 -4.00
C PHE A 50 9.32 5.40 -4.96
N ALA A 51 8.92 4.27 -4.40
CA ALA A 51 8.50 3.09 -5.14
C ALA A 51 7.16 2.58 -4.61
N VAL A 52 6.36 1.95 -5.47
CA VAL A 52 5.10 1.32 -5.06
C VAL A 52 5.20 -0.18 -5.30
N GLY A 53 4.98 -0.96 -4.25
CA GLY A 53 4.85 -2.40 -4.31
C GLY A 53 3.39 -2.81 -4.18
N TYR A 54 3.00 -3.89 -4.85
CA TYR A 54 1.70 -4.53 -4.67
C TYR A 54 1.92 -6.02 -4.45
N ASN A 55 1.39 -6.55 -3.36
CA ASN A 55 1.43 -7.97 -3.04
C ASN A 55 0.02 -8.48 -2.78
N ARG A 56 -0.30 -9.67 -3.30
CA ARG A 56 -1.60 -10.33 -3.05
C ARG A 56 -1.35 -11.67 -2.41
N ARG A 57 -1.80 -11.86 -1.17
CA ARG A 57 -1.68 -13.16 -0.47
C ARG A 57 -2.94 -13.99 -0.66
N GLY A 58 -2.76 -15.31 -0.80
CA GLY A 58 -3.82 -16.32 -0.64
C GLY A 58 -5.01 -16.23 -1.60
N ILE A 59 -4.87 -15.55 -2.73
CA ILE A 59 -5.79 -15.66 -3.86
C ILE A 59 -4.89 -16.09 -5.01
N GLU A 60 -4.96 -17.36 -5.39
CA GLU A 60 -4.24 -17.84 -6.57
C GLU A 60 -4.50 -16.87 -7.73
N GLU A 61 -3.50 -16.69 -8.58
CA GLU A 61 -3.62 -15.98 -9.86
C GLU A 61 -4.53 -16.75 -10.84
N THR A 62 -5.69 -17.22 -10.39
CA THR A 62 -6.78 -17.61 -11.28
C THR A 62 -7.32 -16.32 -11.88
N GLN A 63 -6.71 -15.97 -13.02
CA GLN A 63 -7.28 -15.34 -14.19
C GLN A 63 -8.47 -14.41 -13.94
N THR A 64 -8.36 -13.20 -14.47
CA THR A 64 -9.47 -12.42 -15.03
C THR A 64 -10.43 -13.29 -15.86
N LYS A 65 -11.33 -14.03 -15.21
CA LYS A 65 -12.49 -14.74 -15.74
C LYS A 65 -13.40 -14.99 -14.54
N ASP A 66 -14.32 -14.06 -14.35
CA ASP A 66 -15.74 -14.36 -14.16
C ASP A 66 -16.44 -13.10 -13.66
N VAL A 67 -17.12 -12.45 -14.59
CA VAL A 67 -18.35 -11.75 -14.26
C VAL A 67 -19.30 -12.81 -13.69
N ARG A 68 -19.29 -13.04 -12.37
CA ARG A 68 -20.43 -13.68 -11.71
C ARG A 68 -21.48 -12.61 -11.49
N VAL A 69 -22.37 -12.49 -12.47
CA VAL A 69 -23.69 -11.90 -12.26
C VAL A 69 -24.36 -12.76 -11.18
N THR A 70 -24.54 -12.20 -9.98
CA THR A 70 -25.58 -12.70 -9.08
C THR A 70 -26.91 -12.13 -9.56
N PRO A 71 -28.03 -12.89 -9.49
CA PRO A 71 -29.35 -12.42 -9.97
C PRO A 71 -29.88 -11.19 -9.21
N ASN A 72 -29.17 -10.74 -8.17
CA ASN A 72 -29.65 -9.75 -7.20
C ASN A 72 -28.84 -8.44 -7.21
N GLY A 73 -28.13 -8.11 -8.29
CA GLY A 73 -27.57 -6.76 -8.51
C GLY A 73 -26.45 -6.30 -7.56
N SER A 74 -26.06 -7.12 -6.60
CA SER A 74 -24.94 -6.83 -5.69
C SER A 74 -23.62 -7.13 -6.40
N LYS A 75 -22.98 -6.08 -6.94
CA LYS A 75 -21.62 -6.14 -7.47
C LYS A 75 -20.68 -6.64 -6.37
N ILE A 76 -20.30 -7.92 -6.44
CA ILE A 76 -19.12 -8.41 -5.72
C ILE A 76 -17.99 -7.50 -6.19
N SER A 77 -17.43 -6.72 -5.27
CA SER A 77 -16.46 -5.67 -5.56
C SER A 77 -15.45 -6.18 -6.57
N VAL A 78 -15.45 -5.61 -7.78
CA VAL A 78 -14.35 -5.81 -8.72
C VAL A 78 -13.13 -5.33 -7.95
N LEU A 79 -12.32 -6.26 -7.47
CA LEU A 79 -11.11 -5.94 -6.72
C LEU A 79 -10.33 -4.91 -7.54
N LEU A 80 -9.85 -3.84 -6.89
CA LEU A 80 -9.08 -2.82 -7.58
C LEU A 80 -7.95 -3.52 -8.35
N ASP A 81 -7.93 -3.29 -9.66
CA ASP A 81 -6.88 -3.82 -10.51
C ASP A 81 -5.51 -3.34 -10.00
N ARG A 82 -4.49 -4.19 -10.17
CA ARG A 82 -3.12 -3.88 -9.74
C ARG A 82 -2.62 -2.56 -10.33
N GLY A 83 -2.88 -2.32 -11.62
CA GLY A 83 -2.49 -1.08 -12.30
C GLY A 83 -3.18 0.13 -11.68
N LYS A 84 -4.48 0.02 -11.40
CA LYS A 84 -5.24 1.09 -10.71
C LYS A 84 -4.68 1.38 -9.31
N CYS A 85 -4.31 0.35 -8.55
CA CYS A 85 -3.68 0.53 -7.24
C CYS A 85 -2.40 1.36 -7.35
N PHE A 86 -1.54 1.08 -8.33
CA PHE A 86 -0.33 1.89 -8.55
C PHE A 86 -0.65 3.35 -8.87
N SER A 87 -1.64 3.61 -9.74
CA SER A 87 -2.05 4.96 -10.07
C SER A 87 -2.58 5.73 -8.86
N ILE A 88 -3.44 5.10 -8.05
CA ILE A 88 -4.03 5.70 -6.85
C ILE A 88 -2.95 6.06 -5.82
N VAL A 89 -2.02 5.14 -5.57
CA VAL A 89 -0.93 5.34 -4.61
C VAL A 89 0.03 6.41 -5.09
N ALA A 90 0.41 6.41 -6.37
CA ALA A 90 1.30 7.42 -6.93
C ALA A 90 0.65 8.82 -6.87
N ALA A 91 -0.65 8.92 -7.17
CA ALA A 91 -1.40 10.17 -7.01
C ALA A 91 -1.39 10.64 -5.55
N ALA A 92 -1.72 9.75 -4.60
CA ALA A 92 -1.73 10.07 -3.17
C ALA A 92 -0.37 10.56 -2.63
N VAL A 93 0.73 9.99 -3.14
CA VAL A 93 2.10 10.45 -2.81
C VAL A 93 2.38 11.82 -3.43
N LYS A 94 2.04 12.03 -4.71
CA LYS A 94 2.25 13.32 -5.39
C LYS A 94 1.43 14.45 -4.81
N ASP A 95 0.21 14.19 -4.35
CA ASP A 95 -0.64 15.20 -3.70
C ASP A 95 -0.03 15.68 -2.38
N GLY A 96 0.64 14.78 -1.64
CA GLY A 96 1.34 15.13 -0.40
C GLY A 96 2.74 15.70 -0.62
N VAL A 97 3.42 15.26 -1.68
CA VAL A 97 4.79 15.65 -2.04
C VAL A 97 4.86 15.89 -3.55
N PRO A 98 4.58 17.13 -4.02
CA PRO A 98 4.51 17.44 -5.45
C PRO A 98 5.79 17.12 -6.23
N ASP A 99 6.95 17.36 -5.61
CA ASP A 99 8.27 17.14 -6.22
C ASP A 99 8.73 15.67 -6.17
N SER A 100 7.87 14.74 -5.76
CA SER A 100 8.24 13.33 -5.63
C SER A 100 8.45 12.64 -6.98
N LEU A 101 9.43 11.73 -7.03
CA LEU A 101 9.81 10.97 -8.22
C LEU A 101 9.71 9.47 -7.98
N VAL A 102 9.24 8.73 -8.99
CA VAL A 102 9.23 7.26 -8.95
C VAL A 102 10.64 6.75 -9.28
N ASP A 103 11.27 6.01 -8.35
CA ASP A 103 12.56 5.35 -8.54
C ASP A 103 12.47 3.92 -8.02
N LEU A 104 12.58 2.92 -8.89
CA LEU A 104 12.45 1.51 -8.50
C LEU A 104 13.78 0.89 -8.04
N LYS A 105 14.90 1.62 -8.18
CA LYS A 105 16.24 1.14 -7.81
C LYS A 105 16.68 1.74 -6.48
N CYS A 106 16.59 3.06 -6.34
CA CYS A 106 17.11 3.81 -5.20
C CYS A 106 16.02 4.72 -4.62
N CYS A 107 14.97 4.12 -4.05
CA CYS A 107 13.92 4.86 -3.36
C CYS A 107 14.23 5.09 -1.88
N GLU A 108 13.76 6.21 -1.37
CA GLU A 108 13.80 6.55 0.06
C GLU A 108 12.50 6.16 0.75
N LEU A 109 11.41 6.11 -0.01
CA LEU A 109 10.08 5.76 0.45
C LEU A 109 9.52 4.61 -0.40
N ALA A 110 9.44 3.40 0.14
CA ALA A 110 8.69 2.32 -0.50
C ALA A 110 7.29 2.21 0.11
N VAL A 111 6.23 2.36 -0.69
CA VAL A 111 4.84 2.13 -0.26
C VAL A 111 4.40 0.76 -0.77
N LEU A 112 4.16 -0.18 0.15
CA LEU A 112 3.68 -1.52 -0.18
C LEU A 112 2.19 -1.64 0.11
N LEU A 113 1.40 -2.05 -0.90
CA LEU A 113 0.01 -2.46 -0.73
C LEU A 113 -0.05 -3.97 -0.66
N GLU A 114 -0.50 -4.49 0.48
CA GLU A 114 -0.71 -5.93 0.65
C GLU A 114 -2.20 -6.27 0.75
N VAL A 115 -2.67 -7.04 -0.24
CA VAL A 115 -4.02 -7.61 -0.29
C VAL A 115 -4.05 -8.89 0.52
N LEU A 116 -4.96 -8.95 1.49
CA LEU A 116 -5.21 -10.17 2.25
C LEU A 116 -6.55 -10.79 1.82
N PRO A 117 -6.63 -12.13 1.71
CA PRO A 117 -7.89 -12.80 1.43
C PRO A 117 -8.81 -12.63 2.64
N HIS A 118 -10.09 -12.43 2.39
CA HIS A 118 -11.07 -12.23 3.46
C HIS A 118 -11.37 -13.57 4.15
N SER A 119 -10.55 -13.98 5.12
CA SER A 119 -10.84 -15.17 5.94
C SER A 119 -11.60 -14.76 7.21
N GLY A 120 -12.93 -14.94 7.20
CA GLY A 120 -13.75 -15.06 8.41
C GLY A 120 -14.20 -13.78 9.12
N ILE A 121 -14.12 -12.59 8.50
CA ILE A 121 -14.60 -11.32 9.07
C ILE A 121 -15.84 -10.86 8.26
N PRO A 122 -16.88 -10.25 8.87
CA PRO A 122 -18.04 -9.75 8.12
C PRO A 122 -17.59 -8.83 6.98
N ASN A 123 -18.29 -8.92 5.83
CA ASN A 123 -17.99 -8.31 4.51
C ASN A 123 -17.68 -6.79 4.46
N GLU A 124 -17.65 -6.14 5.61
CA GLU A 124 -17.44 -4.72 5.80
C GLU A 124 -16.00 -4.34 6.21
N CYS A 125 -15.12 -5.31 6.48
CA CYS A 125 -13.79 -5.03 7.07
C CYS A 125 -12.62 -5.74 6.37
N GLY A 126 -12.56 -5.72 5.03
CA GLY A 126 -11.33 -6.09 4.32
C GLY A 126 -10.19 -5.20 4.82
N GLY A 127 -9.05 -5.78 5.21
CA GLY A 127 -7.90 -5.04 5.75
C GLY A 127 -6.70 -5.11 4.81
N TRP A 128 -6.22 -3.95 4.36
CA TRP A 128 -5.01 -3.79 3.52
C TRP A 128 -3.86 -3.25 4.31
N CYS A 129 -2.77 -3.99 4.46
CA CYS A 129 -1.56 -3.45 5.07
C CYS A 129 -0.88 -2.52 4.06
N VAL A 130 -0.99 -1.20 4.30
CA VAL A 130 -0.16 -0.22 3.61
C VAL A 130 1.06 0.02 4.46
N SER A 131 2.23 -0.30 3.93
CA SER A 131 3.46 -0.24 4.70
C SER A 131 4.48 0.67 4.03
N SER A 132 5.03 1.64 4.77
CA SER A 132 6.20 2.40 4.31
C SER A 132 7.48 1.71 4.79
N SER A 133 8.46 1.42 3.93
CA SER A 133 9.81 1.00 4.36
C SER A 133 10.88 1.93 3.83
N THR A 134 11.87 2.22 4.66
CA THR A 134 13.18 2.74 4.23
C THR A 134 14.14 1.57 4.19
N ASN A 135 14.69 1.23 3.02
CA ASN A 135 15.95 0.50 2.96
C ASN A 135 17.01 1.39 2.31
N ALA A 136 18.16 1.43 2.98
CA ALA A 136 19.35 2.14 2.59
C ALA A 136 19.86 1.65 1.22
N CYS A 137 20.38 2.60 0.42
CA CYS A 137 21.42 2.25 -0.54
C CYS A 137 22.56 1.49 0.15
#